data_AF-A0A6P0SNR7-F1
#
_entry.id   AF-A0A6P0SNR7-F1
#
_cell.length_a   1.000
_cell.length_b   1.000
_cell.length_c   1.000
_cell.angle_alpha   90.00
_cell.angle_beta   90.00
_cell.angle_gamma   90.00
#
_symmetry.space_group_name_H-M   'P 1'
#
loop_
_entity.id
_entity.type
_entity.pdbx_description
1 polymer ?
#
loop_
_entity_poly.entity_id
_entity_poly.type
_entity_poly.pdbx_seq_one_letter_code
_entity_poly.pdbx_strand_id
1 'polypeptide(L)'
;MTQSTAKTYSRLKVFLATTATTLVGMLATTGVANAASITHTQTIDWRPTTVDKFFILPKFDEALGTLESVTIDLIGFVKGNARAESQEGAPSTVTLDLASEIALILSEPDITLVKVKPLVSEQVALDSYDGVLDFAGSSGVTLPEHES
;
A
#
# COMPACT_ATOMS: atom_id res chain seq x y z
N MET A 1 32.42 12.94 -81.88
CA MET A 1 33.38 14.02 -82.22
C MET A 1 32.97 15.21 -81.35
N THR A 2 33.70 15.71 -80.37
CA THR A 2 35.15 15.81 -80.17
C THR A 2 35.37 16.21 -78.70
N GLN A 3 36.30 15.56 -77.99
CA GLN A 3 36.87 16.09 -76.74
C GLN A 3 37.80 17.26 -77.07
N SER A 4 37.82 18.32 -76.25
CA SER A 4 38.98 19.23 -76.07
C SER A 4 38.56 20.42 -75.17
N THR A 5 39.30 20.97 -74.21
CA THR A 5 40.65 20.74 -73.64
C THR A 5 40.67 21.49 -72.29
N ALA A 6 41.43 20.98 -71.32
CA ALA A 6 41.62 21.57 -70.00
C ALA A 6 42.45 22.88 -69.99
N LYS A 7 42.31 23.67 -68.91
CA LYS A 7 43.41 24.51 -68.41
C LYS A 7 43.37 24.60 -66.89
N THR A 8 44.24 23.83 -66.24
CA THR A 8 44.53 23.88 -64.80
C THR A 8 45.53 24.98 -64.51
N TYR A 9 45.28 25.80 -63.49
CA TYR A 9 46.30 26.62 -62.84
C TYR A 9 46.19 26.52 -61.29
N SER A 10 47.25 25.94 -60.70
CA SER A 10 47.79 26.03 -59.33
C SER A 10 47.74 27.45 -58.72
N ARG A 11 47.76 27.80 -57.42
CA ARG A 11 47.69 27.26 -56.03
C ARG A 11 47.24 28.46 -55.17
N LEU A 12 46.71 28.41 -53.94
CA LEU A 12 47.32 27.96 -52.67
C LEU A 12 46.28 28.33 -51.58
N LYS A 13 46.07 27.44 -50.60
CA LYS A 13 45.10 27.58 -49.49
C LYS A 13 45.57 28.57 -48.43
N VAL A 14 44.63 29.07 -47.60
CA VAL A 14 44.71 29.55 -46.17
C VAL A 14 43.80 30.79 -46.01
N PHE A 15 43.00 31.05 -44.97
CA PHE A 15 42.38 30.30 -43.85
C PHE A 15 41.55 31.35 -43.04
N LEU A 16 40.68 30.86 -42.15
CA LEU A 16 40.00 31.52 -41.01
C LEU A 16 38.63 32.20 -41.18
N ALA A 17 37.87 31.93 -40.12
CA ALA A 17 36.43 31.96 -39.90
C ALA A 17 35.82 33.35 -39.68
N THR A 18 34.51 33.45 -39.89
CA THR A 18 33.64 34.40 -39.18
C THR A 18 32.25 33.77 -39.00
N THR A 19 31.70 34.06 -37.82
CA THR A 19 30.59 33.43 -37.08
C THR A 19 29.25 33.33 -37.81
N ALA A 20 28.62 32.16 -37.73
CA ALA A 20 27.18 31.99 -37.96
C ALA A 20 26.50 31.78 -36.60
N THR A 21 25.76 32.79 -36.12
CA THR A 21 24.92 32.68 -34.94
C THR A 21 23.59 32.08 -35.35
N THR A 22 23.42 30.76 -35.20
CA THR A 22 22.09 30.14 -35.27
C THR A 22 21.53 30.10 -33.85
N LEU A 23 20.61 31.01 -33.54
CA LEU A 23 19.77 30.91 -32.35
C LEU A 23 18.79 29.75 -32.56
N VAL A 24 19.19 28.55 -32.13
CA VAL A 24 18.28 27.42 -32.03
C VAL A 24 17.48 27.63 -30.75
N GLY A 25 16.22 28.05 -30.89
CA GLY A 25 15.28 28.10 -29.78
C GLY A 25 15.12 26.70 -29.20
N MET A 26 15.77 26.43 -28.07
CA MET A 26 15.49 25.25 -27.27
C MET A 26 14.09 25.44 -26.68
N LEU A 27 13.08 24.86 -27.32
CA LEU A 27 11.81 24.61 -26.65
C LEU A 27 12.13 23.61 -25.53
N ALA A 28 12.37 24.13 -24.32
CA ALA A 28 12.38 23.31 -23.13
C ALA A 28 10.94 22.82 -22.92
N THR A 29 10.59 21.69 -23.52
CA THR A 29 9.43 20.93 -23.06
C THR A 29 9.81 20.45 -21.67
N THR A 30 9.42 21.20 -20.64
CA THR A 30 9.39 20.70 -19.27
C THR A 30 8.38 19.55 -19.25
N GLY A 31 8.81 18.38 -19.69
CA GLY A 31 8.09 17.15 -19.41
C GLY A 31 8.06 17.02 -17.91
N VAL A 32 6.87 17.01 -17.32
CA VAL A 32 6.71 16.56 -15.94
C VAL A 32 7.26 15.13 -15.88
N ALA A 33 8.42 14.94 -15.26
CA ALA A 33 8.93 13.62 -14.99
C ALA A 33 8.00 12.99 -13.96
N ASN A 34 7.17 12.03 -14.39
CA ASN A 34 6.39 11.22 -13.47
C ASN A 34 7.26 10.01 -13.10
N ALA A 35 7.48 9.81 -11.80
CA ALA A 35 8.13 8.59 -11.32
C ALA A 35 7.24 7.38 -11.63
N ALA A 36 7.82 6.31 -12.19
CA ALA A 36 7.13 5.05 -12.35
C ALA A 36 6.96 4.37 -10.98
N SER A 37 5.84 3.70 -10.75
CA SER A 37 5.60 2.90 -9.55
C SER A 37 5.61 1.40 -9.87
N ILE A 38 6.11 0.60 -8.93
CA ILE A 38 6.04 -0.86 -8.94
C ILE A 38 5.27 -1.28 -7.70
N THR A 39 4.23 -2.11 -7.88
CA THR A 39 3.35 -2.54 -6.78
C THR A 39 3.43 -4.05 -6.62
N HIS A 40 3.60 -4.48 -5.36
CA HIS A 40 3.46 -5.87 -4.95
C HIS A 40 2.32 -5.99 -3.97
N THR A 41 1.44 -6.99 -4.17
CA THR A 41 0.34 -7.30 -3.26
C THR A 41 0.50 -8.73 -2.78
N GLN A 42 0.40 -8.92 -1.46
CA GLN A 42 0.38 -10.24 -0.84
C GLN A 42 -0.83 -10.30 0.10
N THR A 43 -1.50 -11.45 0.13
CA THR A 43 -2.66 -11.69 0.98
C THR A 43 -2.44 -12.93 1.82
N ILE A 44 -3.17 -13.00 2.93
CA ILE A 44 -3.18 -14.13 3.84
C ILE A 44 -4.63 -14.62 3.94
N ASP A 45 -4.83 -15.92 3.76
CA ASP A 45 -6.14 -16.54 4.04
C ASP A 45 -6.49 -16.47 5.53
N TRP A 46 -7.80 -16.43 5.79
CA TRP A 46 -8.38 -16.47 7.14
C TRP A 46 -7.79 -17.58 7.99
N ARG A 47 -7.44 -17.23 9.23
CA ARG A 47 -6.78 -18.13 10.17
C ARG A 47 -6.97 -17.64 11.62
N PRO A 48 -6.77 -18.53 12.60
CA PRO A 48 -6.69 -18.12 14.00
C PRO A 48 -5.61 -17.07 14.25
N THR A 49 -5.78 -16.26 15.30
CA THR A 49 -4.99 -15.05 15.60
C THR A 49 -3.49 -15.28 15.89
N THR A 50 -3.05 -16.53 16.05
CA THR A 50 -1.62 -16.87 16.13
C THR A 50 -1.02 -16.90 14.72
N VAL A 51 -0.57 -15.75 14.23
CA VAL A 51 -0.04 -15.60 12.87
C VAL A 51 1.44 -15.20 12.89
N ASP A 52 2.31 -16.18 12.64
CA ASP A 52 3.72 -15.94 12.31
C ASP A 52 3.90 -16.20 10.81
N LYS A 53 3.74 -15.16 9.99
CA LYS A 53 3.99 -15.23 8.55
C LYS A 53 4.94 -14.14 8.08
N PHE A 54 5.81 -14.55 7.18
CA PHE A 54 6.75 -13.68 6.50
C PHE A 54 6.27 -13.44 5.09
N PHE A 55 6.30 -12.17 4.69
CA PHE A 55 6.13 -11.76 3.30
C PHE A 55 7.50 -11.47 2.73
N ILE A 56 7.78 -11.98 1.54
CA ILE A 56 9.03 -11.67 0.83
C ILE A 56 8.72 -10.54 -0.14
N LEU A 57 9.34 -9.39 0.07
CA LEU A 57 9.27 -8.24 -0.83
C LEU A 57 10.55 -8.19 -1.65
N PRO A 58 10.47 -8.22 -3.00
CA PRO A 58 11.65 -8.08 -3.84
C PRO A 58 12.36 -6.75 -3.59
N LYS A 59 13.70 -6.76 -3.56
CA LYS A 59 14.49 -5.53 -3.57
C LYS A 59 14.23 -4.79 -4.89
N PHE A 60 14.14 -3.46 -4.83
CA PHE A 60 14.08 -2.62 -6.02
C PHE A 60 15.27 -2.88 -6.96
N ASP A 61 15.00 -3.01 -8.26
CA ASP A 61 16.01 -3.16 -9.30
C ASP A 61 16.61 -1.79 -9.65
N GLU A 62 17.85 -1.57 -9.22
CA GLU A 62 18.60 -0.32 -9.45
C GLU A 62 18.84 -0.02 -10.94
N ALA A 63 18.69 -1.01 -11.84
CA ALA A 63 18.74 -0.77 -13.28
C ALA A 63 17.56 0.07 -13.80
N LEU A 64 16.47 0.19 -13.03
CA LEU A 64 15.29 0.99 -13.35
C LEU A 64 15.41 2.47 -12.94
N GLY A 65 16.50 2.85 -12.25
CA GLY A 65 16.78 4.23 -11.84
C GLY A 65 16.97 4.36 -10.33
N THR A 66 16.63 5.53 -9.79
CA THR A 66 16.70 5.81 -8.34
C THR A 66 15.33 5.60 -7.71
N LEU A 67 15.29 4.86 -6.60
CA LEU A 67 14.08 4.70 -5.80
C LEU A 67 13.81 5.99 -5.04
N GLU A 68 12.74 6.69 -5.41
CA GLU A 68 12.35 7.96 -4.77
C GLU A 68 11.59 7.75 -3.46
N SER A 69 10.70 6.74 -3.40
CA SER A 69 9.88 6.48 -2.22
C SER A 69 9.41 5.03 -2.15
N VAL A 70 9.00 4.61 -0.95
CA VAL A 70 8.30 3.35 -0.69
C VAL A 70 7.02 3.66 0.07
N THR A 71 5.90 3.14 -0.41
CA THR A 71 4.60 3.19 0.27
C THR A 71 4.20 1.78 0.68
N ILE A 72 3.76 1.64 1.93
CA ILE A 72 3.32 0.37 2.49
C ILE A 72 1.90 0.55 3.00
N ASP A 73 0.98 -0.21 2.42
CA ASP A 73 -0.41 -0.27 2.86
C ASP A 73 -0.65 -1.61 3.57
N LEU A 74 -1.18 -1.53 4.78
CA LEU A 74 -1.64 -2.70 5.54
C LEU A 74 -3.14 -2.60 5.71
N ILE A 75 -3.86 -3.60 5.18
CA ILE A 75 -5.29 -3.80 5.41
C ILE A 75 -5.42 -5.03 6.27
N GLY A 76 -6.00 -4.87 7.45
CA GLY A 76 -6.17 -5.94 8.42
C GLY A 76 -7.65 -6.19 8.65
N PHE A 77 -8.04 -7.47 8.70
CA PHE A 77 -9.39 -7.88 9.00
C PHE A 77 -9.42 -8.77 10.24
N VAL A 78 -10.49 -8.67 11.04
CA VAL A 78 -10.77 -9.58 12.16
C VAL A 78 -12.14 -10.20 12.00
N LYS A 79 -12.25 -11.50 12.30
CA LYS A 79 -13.50 -12.25 12.21
C LYS A 79 -13.77 -12.99 13.50
N GLY A 80 -15.00 -12.92 13.98
CA GLY A 80 -15.37 -13.57 15.22
C GLY A 80 -16.85 -13.47 15.54
N ASN A 81 -17.27 -14.27 16.52
CA ASN A 81 -18.62 -14.30 17.05
C ASN A 81 -18.58 -13.94 18.55
N ALA A 82 -19.61 -13.24 19.02
CA ALA A 82 -19.73 -12.82 20.41
C ALA A 82 -21.08 -13.26 20.98
N ARG A 83 -21.11 -13.53 22.28
CA ARG A 83 -22.31 -13.89 23.03
C ARG A 83 -22.23 -13.28 24.42
N ALA A 84 -23.36 -12.81 24.91
CA ALA A 84 -23.49 -12.20 26.22
C ALA A 84 -24.75 -12.71 26.92
N GLU A 85 -24.67 -12.84 28.23
CA GLU A 85 -25.78 -13.20 29.12
C GLU A 85 -25.74 -12.23 30.30
N SER A 86 -26.88 -11.61 30.61
CA SER A 86 -27.05 -10.81 31.81
C SER A 86 -27.07 -11.74 33.01
N GLN A 87 -26.22 -11.49 34.02
CA GLN A 87 -26.29 -12.17 35.32
C GLN A 87 -26.84 -11.25 36.41
N GLU A 88 -27.35 -10.09 36.00
CA GLU A 88 -27.81 -9.02 36.89
C GLU A 88 -29.30 -9.17 37.19
N GLY A 89 -29.73 -8.74 38.38
CA GLY A 89 -31.14 -8.74 38.77
C GLY A 89 -31.98 -7.62 38.12
N ALA A 90 -31.36 -6.79 37.28
CA ALA A 90 -32.00 -5.67 36.58
C ALA A 90 -31.48 -5.56 35.14
N PRO A 91 -32.27 -4.99 34.21
CA PRO A 91 -31.81 -4.75 32.84
C PRO A 91 -30.56 -3.87 32.77
N SER A 92 -29.68 -4.17 31.82
CA SER A 92 -28.44 -3.45 31.60
C SER A 92 -28.07 -3.37 30.11
N THR A 93 -27.17 -2.46 29.76
CA THR A 93 -26.59 -2.40 28.41
C THR A 93 -25.13 -2.83 28.49
N VAL A 94 -24.76 -3.79 27.66
CA VAL A 94 -23.40 -4.30 27.54
C VAL A 94 -22.81 -3.86 26.20
N THR A 95 -21.50 -3.64 26.17
CA THR A 95 -20.73 -3.38 24.95
C THR A 95 -19.86 -4.60 24.65
N LEU A 96 -19.96 -5.10 23.43
CA LEU A 96 -19.19 -6.22 22.91
C LEU A 96 -18.22 -5.70 21.86
N ASP A 97 -16.92 -5.72 22.19
CA ASP A 97 -15.86 -5.29 21.29
C ASP A 97 -15.12 -6.50 20.71
N LEU A 98 -15.12 -6.60 19.37
CA LEU A 98 -14.23 -7.49 18.62
C LEU A 98 -13.12 -6.64 18.01
N ALA A 99 -11.90 -6.80 18.53
CA ALA A 99 -10.73 -6.07 18.04
C ALA A 99 -9.50 -6.95 17.96
N SER A 100 -8.59 -6.61 17.04
CA SER A 100 -7.26 -7.21 16.96
C SER A 100 -6.24 -6.14 16.64
N GLU A 101 -5.02 -6.29 17.15
CA GLU A 101 -3.89 -5.47 16.73
C GLU A 101 -3.09 -6.25 15.68
N ILE A 102 -2.99 -5.69 14.47
CA ILE A 102 -2.27 -6.30 13.35
C ILE A 102 -1.11 -5.38 12.99
N ALA A 103 0.11 -5.91 13.10
CA ALA A 103 1.33 -5.17 12.80
C ALA A 103 2.11 -5.85 11.67
N LEU A 104 2.60 -5.05 10.73
CA LEU A 104 3.63 -5.47 9.79
C LEU A 104 4.99 -5.05 10.34
N ILE A 105 5.84 -6.03 10.56
CA ILE A 105 7.15 -5.86 11.19
C ILE A 105 8.22 -6.22 10.16
N LEU A 106 9.22 -5.35 10.00
CA LEU A 106 10.48 -5.73 9.36
C LEU A 106 11.20 -6.61 10.38
N SER A 107 11.47 -7.88 10.04
CA SER A 107 12.00 -8.85 11.02
C SER A 107 13.44 -8.54 11.42
N GLU A 108 14.22 -7.94 10.53
CA GLU A 108 15.61 -7.59 10.75
C GLU A 108 15.94 -6.25 10.05
N PRO A 109 16.15 -5.16 10.81
CA PRO A 109 15.96 -5.03 12.25
C PRO A 109 14.47 -5.10 12.64
N ASP A 110 14.16 -5.59 13.85
CA ASP A 110 12.81 -5.69 14.43
C ASP A 110 12.16 -4.30 14.58
N ILE A 111 11.49 -3.85 13.52
CA ILE A 111 10.87 -2.52 13.42
C ILE A 111 9.43 -2.70 12.94
N THR A 112 8.47 -2.16 13.68
CA THR A 112 7.09 -2.03 13.20
C THR A 112 7.01 -0.99 12.09
N LEU A 113 6.63 -1.42 10.89
CA LEU A 113 6.47 -0.55 9.72
C LEU A 113 5.11 0.15 9.74
N VAL A 114 4.05 -0.63 10.00
CA VAL A 114 2.67 -0.16 10.05
C VAL A 114 1.85 -1.04 10.99
N LYS A 115 0.86 -0.44 11.64
CA LYS A 115 -0.05 -1.11 12.57
C LYS A 115 -1.48 -0.66 12.29
N VAL A 116 -2.41 -1.60 12.31
CA VAL A 116 -3.84 -1.36 12.19
C VAL A 116 -4.60 -2.05 13.33
N LYS A 117 -5.77 -1.53 13.66
CA LYS A 117 -6.65 -2.07 14.69
C LYS A 117 -8.09 -2.12 14.17
N PRO A 118 -8.49 -3.15 13.42
CA PRO A 118 -9.90 -3.37 13.12
C PRO A 118 -10.68 -3.53 14.44
N LEU A 119 -11.86 -2.91 14.49
CA LEU A 119 -12.75 -2.89 15.65
C LEU A 119 -14.20 -2.93 15.18
N VAL A 120 -14.95 -3.91 15.70
CA VAL A 120 -16.41 -3.88 15.76
C VAL A 120 -16.79 -3.63 17.19
N SER A 121 -17.75 -2.73 17.42
CA SER A 121 -18.33 -2.49 18.73
C SER A 121 -19.84 -2.53 18.61
N GLU A 122 -20.45 -3.44 19.36
CA GLU A 122 -21.91 -3.63 19.39
C GLU A 122 -22.43 -3.40 20.80
N GLN A 123 -23.47 -2.58 20.91
CA GLN A 123 -24.18 -2.37 22.17
C GLN A 123 -25.46 -3.18 22.17
N VAL A 124 -25.65 -3.97 23.23
CA VAL A 124 -26.84 -4.80 23.39
C VAL A 124 -27.50 -4.48 24.73
N ALA A 125 -28.79 -4.19 24.68
CA ALA A 125 -29.63 -4.12 25.88
C ALA A 125 -30.10 -5.53 26.24
N LEU A 126 -29.86 -5.93 27.48
CA LEU A 126 -30.27 -7.21 28.03
C LEU A 126 -31.20 -6.96 29.23
N ASP A 127 -32.23 -7.79 29.35
CA ASP A 127 -33.10 -7.78 30.54
C ASP A 127 -32.37 -8.38 31.76
N SER A 128 -33.05 -8.39 32.91
CA SER A 128 -32.56 -9.10 34.10
C SER A 128 -32.39 -10.60 33.81
N TYR A 129 -31.41 -11.22 34.48
CA TYR A 129 -31.16 -12.65 34.40
C TYR A 129 -32.42 -13.46 34.67
N ASP A 130 -32.70 -14.43 33.80
CA ASP A 130 -33.86 -15.32 33.89
C ASP A 130 -33.59 -16.59 34.74
N GLY A 131 -32.34 -16.77 35.18
CA GLY A 131 -31.90 -17.92 35.98
C GLY A 131 -31.15 -18.98 35.19
N VAL A 132 -31.00 -18.85 33.87
CA VAL A 132 -30.36 -19.84 33.00
C VAL A 132 -29.23 -19.22 32.17
N LEU A 133 -28.03 -19.83 32.20
CA LEU A 133 -26.93 -19.42 31.34
C LEU A 133 -27.04 -20.12 29.97
N ASP A 134 -27.71 -19.48 29.01
CA ASP A 134 -27.91 -20.05 27.67
C ASP A 134 -27.62 -19.10 26.49
N PHE A 135 -27.36 -17.81 26.73
CA PHE A 135 -27.10 -16.78 25.71
C PHE A 135 -28.26 -16.58 24.72
N ALA A 136 -29.48 -16.83 25.19
CA ALA A 136 -30.71 -16.71 24.42
C ALA A 136 -31.78 -15.90 25.20
N GLY A 137 -32.97 -15.78 24.62
CA GLY A 137 -34.06 -15.02 25.26
C GLY A 137 -33.79 -13.51 25.30
N SER A 138 -34.35 -12.82 26.29
CA SER A 138 -34.16 -11.38 26.46
C SER A 138 -33.04 -11.02 27.43
N SER A 139 -32.57 -11.96 28.27
CA SER A 139 -31.39 -11.80 29.11
C SER A 139 -30.08 -12.15 28.39
N GLY A 140 -30.16 -12.87 27.27
CA GLY A 140 -29.01 -13.30 26.47
C GLY A 140 -29.05 -12.88 25.00
N VAL A 141 -27.89 -12.85 24.38
CA VAL A 141 -27.72 -12.60 22.94
C VAL A 141 -26.59 -13.45 22.38
N THR A 142 -26.78 -13.95 21.16
CA THR A 142 -25.71 -14.48 20.32
C THR A 142 -25.65 -13.66 19.05
N LEU A 143 -24.55 -12.94 18.87
CA LEU A 143 -24.29 -12.17 17.66
C LEU A 143 -23.77 -13.11 16.57
N PRO A 144 -24.21 -12.93 15.30
CA PRO A 144 -23.64 -13.67 14.18
C PRO A 144 -22.16 -13.33 14.04
N GLU A 145 -21.46 -14.14 13.25
CA GLU A 145 -20.09 -13.85 12.89
C GLU A 145 -19.99 -12.48 12.20
N HIS A 146 -19.08 -11.64 12.68
CA HIS A 146 -18.81 -10.33 12.13
C HIS A 146 -17.37 -10.26 11.61
N GLU A 147 -17.18 -9.58 10.49
CA GLU A 147 -15.89 -9.25 9.87
C GLU A 147 -15.71 -7.72 9.89
N SER A 148 -14.55 -7.22 10.30
CA SER A 148 -14.19 -5.79 10.20
C SER A 148 -12.76 -5.57 9.81
#